data_AF-A0A369H8H4-F1
#
_entry.id   AF-A0A369H8H4-F1
#
_cell.length_a   1.000
_cell.length_b   1.000
_cell.length_c   1.000
_cell.angle_alpha   90.00
_cell.angle_beta   90.00
_cell.angle_gamma   90.00
#
_symmetry.space_group_name_H-M   'P 1'
#
loop_
_entity.id
_entity.type
_entity.pdbx_description
1 polymer ?
#
loop_
_entity_poly.entity_id
_entity_poly.type
_entity_poly.pdbx_seq_one_letter_code
_entity_poly.pdbx_strand_id
1 'polypeptide(L)' 'MAGSSKLFQLFSDRRGGRTAWSSKVIVHGQTLEARFWYDGKYVNNATEDAAECALKWLIASAGPSCGHW' A
#
# COMPACT_ATOMS: atom_id res chain seq x y z
N MET A 1 -20.56 -9.12 -10.42
CA MET A 1 -20.05 -8.64 -9.11
C MET A 1 -18.55 -8.83 -9.13
N ALA A 2 -17.77 -7.79 -9.43
CA ALA A 2 -16.32 -7.89 -9.40
C ALA A 2 -15.90 -7.96 -7.93
N GLY A 3 -15.40 -9.12 -7.50
CA GLY A 3 -14.84 -9.27 -6.16
C GLY A 3 -13.74 -8.23 -5.97
N SER A 4 -13.75 -7.54 -4.84
CA SER A 4 -12.73 -6.57 -4.44
C SER A 4 -11.37 -7.24 -4.32
N SER A 5 -10.71 -7.52 -5.44
CA SER A 5 -9.33 -7.99 -5.46
C SER A 5 -8.46 -6.84 -4.95
N LYS A 6 -7.84 -7.02 -3.80
CA LYS A 6 -6.76 -6.15 -3.32
C LYS A 6 -5.60 -6.33 -4.30
N LEU A 7 -5.51 -5.43 -5.27
CA LEU A 7 -4.46 -5.46 -6.29
C LEU A 7 -3.25 -4.74 -5.72
N PHE A 8 -2.17 -5.49 -5.49
CA PHE A 8 -0.85 -4.93 -5.25
C PHE A 8 -0.12 -4.81 -6.58
N GLN A 9 0.48 -3.66 -6.83
CA GLN A 9 1.32 -3.41 -7.99
C GLN A 9 2.72 -3.05 -7.53
N LEU A 10 3.71 -3.76 -8.06
CA LEU A 10 5.11 -3.59 -7.71
C LEU A 10 5.81 -2.72 -8.76
N PHE A 11 6.61 -1.77 -8.30
CA PHE A 11 7.37 -0.81 -9.11
C PHE A 11 8.85 -0.98 -8.84
N SER A 12 9.66 -0.84 -9.89
CA SER A 12 11.12 -0.86 -9.78
C SER A 12 11.73 0.36 -10.46
N ASP A 13 12.83 0.85 -9.88
CA ASP A 13 13.57 2.02 -10.34
C ASP A 13 15.06 1.69 -10.33
N ARG A 14 15.76 1.89 -11.46
CA ARG A 14 17.21 1.65 -11.52
C ARG A 14 17.97 2.87 -11.03
N ARG A 15 18.70 2.72 -9.91
CA ARG A 15 19.53 3.76 -9.27
C ARG A 15 21.01 3.44 -9.44
N GLY A 16 21.46 3.39 -10.69
CA GLY A 16 22.81 2.91 -11.03
C GLY A 16 22.92 1.39 -10.88
N GLY A 17 23.93 0.92 -10.13
CA GLY A 17 24.18 -0.51 -9.91
C GLY A 17 23.22 -1.23 -8.96
N ARG A 18 22.19 -0.54 -8.46
CA ARG A 18 21.15 -1.09 -7.56
C ARG A 18 19.77 -0.80 -8.12
N THR A 19 18.82 -1.70 -7.88
CA THR A 19 17.41 -1.51 -8.19
C THR A 19 16.65 -1.24 -6.91
N ALA A 20 15.95 -0.10 -6.88
CA ALA A 20 15.03 0.27 -5.83
C ALA A 20 13.63 -0.27 -6.17
N TRP A 21 12.88 -0.69 -5.16
CA TRP A 21 11.55 -1.28 -5.29
C TRP A 21 10.54 -0.58 -4.40
N SER A 22 9.33 -0.37 -4.89
CA SER A 22 8.20 0.17 -4.13
C SER A 22 6.91 -0.54 -4.54
N SER A 23 5.85 -0.45 -3.74
CA SER A 23 4.57 -1.12 -4.00
C SER A 23 3.40 -0.15 -3.84
N LYS A 24 2.30 -0.40 -4.55
CA LYS A 24 1.03 0.31 -4.39
C LYS A 24 -0.10 -0.69 -4.25
N VAL A 25 -1.13 -0.31 -3.50
CA VAL A 25 -2.34 -1.09 -3.31
C VAL A 25 -3.57 -0.24 -3.58
N ILE A 26 -4.55 -0.83 -4.25
CA ILE A 26 -5.85 -0.20 -4.51
C ILE A 26 -6.90 -0.82 -3.60
N VAL A 27 -7.53 0.00 -2.77
CA VAL A 27 -8.57 -0.41 -1.81
C VAL A 27 -9.74 0.56 -1.89
N HIS A 28 -10.95 0.06 -2.15
CA HIS A 28 -12.16 0.89 -2.32
C HIS A 28 -12.01 2.04 -3.33
N GLY A 29 -11.24 1.82 -4.41
CA GLY A 29 -10.95 2.87 -5.41
C GLY A 29 -9.89 3.88 -4.98
N GLN A 30 -9.39 3.80 -3.74
CA GLN A 30 -8.28 4.61 -3.27
C GLN A 30 -6.95 3.91 -3.53
N THR A 31 -6.00 4.64 -4.09
CA THR A 31 -4.63 4.14 -4.31
C THR A 31 -3.72 4.61 -3.19
N LEU A 32 -3.02 3.67 -2.56
CA LEU A 32 -2.11 3.92 -1.46
C LEU A 32 -0.76 3.28 -1.76
N GLU A 33 0.32 3.96 -1.43
CA GLU A 33 1.67 3.56 -1.82
C GLU A 33 2.60 3.41 -0.63
N ALA A 34 3.60 2.54 -0.79
CA ALA A 34 4.68 2.40 0.15
C ALA A 34 5.43 3.74 0.29
N ARG A 35 5.75 4.09 1.54
CA ARG A 35 6.40 5.36 1.89
C ARG A 35 7.86 5.43 1.43
N PHE A 36 8.50 4.28 1.30
CA PHE A 36 9.92 4.18 1.01
C PHE A 36 10.19 3.30 -0.21
N TRP A 37 11.43 3.43 -0.68
CA TRP A 37 12.01 2.56 -1.69
C TRP A 37 12.94 1.57 -1.01
N TYR A 38 12.81 0.31 -1.39
CA TYR A 38 13.46 -0.82 -0.77
C TYR A 38 14.46 -1.46 -1.74
N ASP A 39 15.49 -2.10 -1.22
CA ASP A 39 16.39 -2.92 -2.05
C ASP A 39 15.65 -4.19 -2.53
N GLY A 40 16.12 -4.85 -3.59
CA GLY A 40 15.47 -6.04 -4.16
C GLY A 40 15.25 -7.18 -3.17
N LYS A 41 16.11 -7.30 -2.15
CA LYS A 41 15.93 -8.28 -1.06
C LYS A 41 14.79 -7.96 -0.08
N TYR A 42 14.20 -6.76 -0.17
CA TYR A 42 13.15 -6.26 0.72
C TYR A 42 11.87 -5.86 -0.03
N VAL A 43 11.60 -6.48 -1.18
CA VAL A 43 10.36 -6.28 -1.96
C VAL A 43 9.10 -6.60 -1.14
N ASN A 44 9.17 -7.57 -0.23
CA ASN A 44 8.06 -7.87 0.68
C ASN A 44 7.78 -6.69 1.62
N ASN A 45 8.83 -6.09 2.19
CA ASN A 45 8.68 -4.90 3.05
C ASN A 45 8.01 -3.74 2.31
N ALA A 46 8.27 -3.57 1.00
CA ALA A 46 7.56 -2.59 0.18
C ALA A 46 6.06 -2.88 0.10
N THR A 47 5.69 -4.15 -0.03
CA THR A 47 4.28 -4.57 -0.07
C THR A 47 3.61 -4.41 1.30
N GLU A 48 4.31 -4.76 2.37
CA GLU A 48 3.83 -4.59 3.74
C GLU A 48 3.62 -3.11 4.10
N ASP A 49 4.51 -2.21 3.66
CA ASP A 49 4.36 -0.77 3.91
C ASP A 49 3.12 -0.21 3.18
N ALA A 50 2.91 -0.58 1.91
CA ALA A 50 1.70 -0.21 1.18
C ALA A 50 0.42 -0.75 1.86
N ALA A 51 0.47 -1.97 2.40
CA ALA A 51 -0.63 -2.57 3.15
C ALA A 51 -0.88 -1.85 4.49
N GLU A 52 0.17 -1.44 5.19
CA GLU A 52 0.08 -0.64 6.42
C GLU A 52 -0.57 0.72 6.13
N CYS A 53 -0.18 1.39 5.04
CA CYS A 53 -0.81 2.62 4.58
C CYS A 53 -2.30 2.41 4.27
N ALA A 54 -2.66 1.30 3.61
CA ALA A 54 -4.04 0.92 3.38
C ALA A 54 -4.84 0.69 4.65
N LEU A 55 -4.29 -0.04 5.60
CA LEU A 55 -4.96 -0.29 6.87
C LEU A 55 -5.19 1.01 7.65
N LYS A 56 -4.18 1.87 7.73
CA LYS A 56 -4.29 3.18 8.40
C LYS A 56 -5.36 4.05 7.74
N TRP A 57 -5.40 4.09 6.41
CA TRP A 57 -6.43 4.82 5.68
C TRP A 57 -7.82 4.24 5.92
N LEU A 58 -7.98 2.91 5.90
CA LEU A 58 -9.25 2.24 6.19
C LEU A 58 -9.75 2.57 7.59
N ILE A 59 -8.88 2.49 8.61
CA ILE A 59 -9.24 2.78 10.00
C ILE A 59 -9.66 4.25 10.14
N ALA A 60 -8.91 5.18 9.54
CA ALA A 60 -9.26 6.59 9.54
C ALA A 60 -10.57 6.88 8.79
N SER A 61 -10.79 6.21 7.65
CA SER A 61 -12.00 6.35 6.84
C SER A 61 -13.22 5.71 7.51
N ALA A 62 -13.02 4.68 8.33
CA ALA A 62 -14.04 4.01 9.12
C ALA A 62 -14.20 4.64 10.51
N GLY A 63 -13.83 5.92 10.68
CA GLY A 63 -13.92 6.69 11.93
C GLY A 63 -15.24 6.44 12.68
N PRO A 64 -15.27 6.60 14.01
CA PRO A 64 -16.30 6.03 14.87
C PRO A 64 -17.69 6.49 14.44
N SER A 65 -18.39 5.64 13.68
CA SER A 65 -19.79 5.83 13.35
C SER A 65 -20.65 5.24 14.48
N CYS A 66 -20.54 5.78 15.69
CA CYS A 66 -21.60 5.81 16.70
C CYS A 66 -21.09 6.41 18.02
N GLY A 67 -21.88 7.34 18.55
CA GLY A 67 -21.61 8.00 19.83
C GLY A 67 -22.26 9.37 19.96
N HIS A 68 -23.34 9.64 19.24
CA HIS A 68 -24.25 10.74 19.55
C HIS A 68 -25.42 10.13 20.33
N TRP A 69 -25.37 10.26 21.65
CA TRP A 69 -26.50 10.22 22.57
C TRP A 69 -26.32 11.36 23.57
#